data_AF-A0A957UWP0-F1
#
_entry.id   AF-A0A957UWP0-F1
#
_cell.length_a   1.000
_cell.length_b   1.000
_cell.length_c   1.000
_cell.angle_alpha   90.00
_cell.angle_beta   90.00
_cell.angle_gamma   90.00
#
_symmetry.space_group_name_H-M   'P 1'
#
loop_
_entity.id
_entity.type
_entity.pdbx_description
1 polymer ?
#
loop_
_entity_poly.entity_id
_entity_poly.type
_entity_poly.pdbx_seq_one_letter_code
_entity_poly.pdbx_strand_id
1 'polypeptide(L)'
;MQLFLQSTFKKWSGVPNSSKIAGPQTAQQLFAKTSLNAIPVERIKGNLTDHFDPGSNVVRLSDPVSTQASVASMAVTAHELGHVQQYQSGSGLIKMRGALLPALQFSPTLS
;
A
#
# COMPACT_ATOMS: atom_id res chain seq x y z
N MET A 1 4.40 -3.35 -9.71
CA MET A 1 3.79 -1.99 -9.73
C MET A 1 4.73 -0.90 -9.20
N GLN A 2 5.67 -1.18 -8.28
CA GLN A 2 6.66 -0.17 -7.81
C GLN A 2 7.52 0.44 -8.94
N LEU A 3 7.96 -0.35 -9.93
CA LEU A 3 8.82 0.13 -11.04
C LEU A 3 8.16 1.20 -11.93
N PHE A 4 6.84 1.13 -12.14
CA PHE A 4 6.11 2.10 -12.97
C PHE A 4 5.90 3.44 -12.25
N LEU A 5 5.75 3.40 -10.92
CA LEU A 5 5.73 4.60 -10.09
C LEU A 5 7.07 5.32 -10.16
N GLN A 6 8.19 4.60 -10.08
CA GLN A 6 9.53 5.21 -10.17
C GLN A 6 9.78 5.90 -11.52
N SER A 7 9.39 5.28 -12.65
CA SER A 7 9.61 5.86 -13.98
C SER A 7 8.73 7.08 -14.27
N THR A 8 7.55 7.17 -13.63
CA THR A 8 6.60 8.27 -13.82
C THR A 8 6.71 9.34 -12.72
N PHE A 9 7.31 9.02 -11.58
CA PHE A 9 7.43 9.91 -10.42
C PHE A 9 8.02 11.27 -10.79
N LYS A 10 9.13 11.30 -11.55
CA LYS A 10 9.80 12.54 -11.94
C LYS A 10 8.90 13.48 -12.75
N LYS A 11 8.01 12.93 -13.57
CA LYS A 11 7.05 13.71 -14.37
C LYS A 11 5.95 14.27 -13.49
N TRP A 12 5.42 13.46 -12.57
CA TRP A 12 4.26 13.82 -11.76
C TRP A 12 4.59 14.49 -10.42
N SER A 13 5.85 14.47 -9.99
CA SER A 13 6.32 15.14 -8.77
C SER A 13 6.27 16.66 -8.90
N GLY A 14 6.40 17.18 -10.12
CA GLY A 14 6.26 18.61 -10.42
C GLY A 14 4.81 19.06 -10.63
N VAL A 15 3.84 18.14 -10.67
CA VAL A 15 2.42 18.46 -10.91
C VAL A 15 1.71 18.58 -9.55
N PRO A 16 1.26 19.78 -9.14
CA PRO A 16 0.55 19.94 -7.88
C PRO A 16 -0.75 19.15 -7.90
N ASN A 17 -1.11 18.52 -6.78
CA ASN A 17 -2.44 17.91 -6.67
C ASN A 17 -3.50 18.97 -6.34
N SER A 18 -4.74 18.72 -6.78
CA SER A 18 -5.88 19.63 -6.59
C SER A 18 -6.23 19.88 -5.13
N SER A 19 -5.91 18.92 -4.25
CA SER A 19 -6.15 19.01 -2.81
C SER A 19 -5.07 19.80 -2.06
N LYS A 20 -3.95 20.14 -2.72
CA LYS A 20 -2.76 20.81 -2.15
C LYS A 20 -2.21 20.13 -0.88
N ILE A 21 -2.25 18.80 -0.83
CA ILE A 21 -1.81 17.99 0.31
C ILE A 21 -0.60 17.12 -0.01
N ALA A 22 0.29 16.88 0.94
CA ALA A 22 1.40 15.94 0.78
C ALA A 22 1.02 14.53 1.27
N GLY A 23 1.98 13.61 1.27
CA GLY A 23 1.75 12.20 1.60
C GLY A 23 1.11 11.97 2.98
N PRO A 24 1.63 12.50 4.09
CA PRO A 24 1.05 12.30 5.42
C PRO A 24 -0.42 12.72 5.52
N GLN A 25 -0.79 13.86 4.93
CA GLN A 25 -2.17 14.33 4.90
C GLN A 25 -3.03 13.46 3.97
N THR A 26 -2.46 12.98 2.87
CA THR A 26 -3.13 12.03 1.98
C THR A 26 -3.44 10.74 2.74
N ALA A 27 -2.51 10.22 3.53
CA ALA A 27 -2.70 9.03 4.34
C ALA A 27 -3.81 9.23 5.37
N GLN A 28 -3.82 10.37 6.08
CA GLN A 28 -4.91 10.72 7.01
C GLN A 28 -6.28 10.72 6.32
N GLN A 29 -6.40 11.32 5.13
CA GLN A 29 -7.65 11.32 4.38
C GLN A 29 -8.06 9.91 3.94
N LEU A 30 -7.11 9.07 3.54
CA LEU A 30 -7.39 7.70 3.12
C LEU A 30 -7.81 6.84 4.31
N PHE A 31 -7.17 6.97 5.48
CA PHE A 31 -7.64 6.31 6.70
C PHE A 31 -9.05 6.75 7.07
N ALA A 32 -9.38 8.04 6.95
CA ALA A 32 -10.73 8.53 7.24
C ALA A 32 -11.81 8.05 6.25
N LYS A 33 -11.42 7.66 5.03
CA LYS A 33 -12.33 7.26 3.95
C LYS A 33 -12.39 5.74 3.73
N THR A 34 -11.55 4.97 4.40
CA THR A 34 -11.45 3.51 4.23
C THR A 34 -11.65 2.81 5.55
N SER A 35 -11.86 1.50 5.51
CA SER A 35 -11.93 0.66 6.71
C SER A 35 -10.56 0.29 7.27
N LEU A 36 -9.48 0.96 6.83
CA LEU A 36 -8.13 0.68 7.28
C LEU A 36 -7.93 1.18 8.70
N ASN A 37 -7.31 0.34 9.53
CA ASN A 37 -6.80 0.80 10.81
C ASN A 37 -5.68 1.80 10.53
N ALA A 38 -5.78 2.97 11.15
CA ALA A 38 -4.74 3.98 11.07
C ALA A 38 -3.44 3.43 11.67
N ILE A 39 -2.36 3.55 10.93
CA ILE A 39 -1.01 3.17 11.38
C ILE A 39 -0.08 4.38 11.27
N PRO A 40 1.05 4.39 11.99
CA PRO A 40 2.00 5.50 11.91
C PRO A 40 2.51 5.72 10.48
N VAL A 41 2.64 6.99 10.12
CA VAL A 41 3.21 7.45 8.85
C VAL A 41 4.41 8.32 9.17
N GLU A 42 5.60 7.84 8.83
CA GLU A 42 6.87 8.48 9.15
C GLU A 42 7.56 9.01 7.91
N ARG A 43 8.29 10.10 8.08
CA ARG A 43 9.15 10.66 7.04
C ARG A 43 10.55 10.06 7.16
N ILE A 44 11.09 9.59 6.05
CA ILE A 44 12.48 9.14 5.93
C ILE A 44 13.26 9.95 4.91
N LYS A 45 14.57 9.98 5.11
CA LYS A 45 15.50 10.59 4.16
C LYS A 45 15.57 9.76 2.88
N GLY A 46 15.80 10.45 1.77
CA GLY A 46 15.96 9.84 0.45
C GLY A 46 14.87 10.25 -0.52
N ASN A 47 14.93 9.70 -1.73
CA ASN A 47 13.97 9.92 -2.79
C ASN A 47 13.52 8.55 -3.31
N LEU A 48 12.21 8.35 -3.48
CA LEU A 48 11.64 7.07 -3.94
C LEU A 48 11.99 5.87 -3.05
N THR A 49 12.23 6.12 -1.76
CA THR A 49 12.50 5.10 -0.74
C THR A 49 11.24 4.72 0.05
N ASP A 50 10.08 5.17 -0.41
CA ASP A 50 8.78 4.94 0.21
C ASP A 50 8.46 3.45 0.31
N HIS A 51 8.05 3.00 1.50
CA HIS A 51 7.66 1.61 1.73
C HIS A 51 6.80 1.45 2.98
N PHE A 52 5.88 0.51 2.95
CA PHE A 52 5.30 -0.10 4.15
C PHE A 52 6.25 -1.12 4.78
N ASP A 53 6.49 -1.01 6.08
CA ASP A 53 7.24 -1.98 6.89
C ASP A 53 6.26 -2.79 7.76
N PRO A 54 5.99 -4.07 7.42
CA PRO A 54 5.07 -4.92 8.17
C PRO A 54 5.60 -5.31 9.55
N GLY A 55 6.93 -5.29 9.77
CA GLY A 55 7.54 -5.67 11.04
C GLY A 55 7.29 -4.63 12.13
N SER A 56 7.33 -3.35 11.76
CA SER A 56 6.98 -2.23 12.66
C SER A 56 5.54 -1.73 12.48
N ASN A 57 4.83 -2.21 11.46
CA ASN A 57 3.50 -1.75 11.06
C ASN A 57 3.45 -0.22 10.82
N VAL A 58 4.41 0.30 10.06
CA VAL A 58 4.57 1.73 9.76
C VAL A 58 4.71 1.95 8.26
N VAL A 59 4.12 3.03 7.74
CA VAL A 59 4.40 3.53 6.38
C VAL A 59 5.48 4.58 6.45
N ARG A 60 6.57 4.37 5.71
CA ARG A 60 7.67 5.32 5.60
C ARG A 60 7.61 6.01 4.24
N LEU A 61 7.54 7.33 4.27
CA LEU A 61 7.47 8.17 3.09
C LEU A 61 8.78 8.94 2.93
N SER A 62 9.31 9.00 1.71
CA SER A 62 10.49 9.77 1.38
C SER A 62 10.26 11.27 1.56
N ASP A 63 11.35 12.04 1.68
CA ASP A 63 11.31 13.50 1.83
C ASP A 63 10.36 14.19 0.83
N PRO A 64 10.46 13.97 -0.50
CA PRO A 64 9.60 14.65 -1.47
C PRO A 64 8.13 14.23 -1.35
N VAL A 65 7.85 12.96 -1.08
CA VAL A 65 6.47 12.48 -0.88
C VAL A 65 5.86 13.07 0.39
N SER A 66 6.67 13.23 1.43
CA SER A 66 6.26 13.79 2.72
C SER A 66 6.01 15.29 2.70
N THR A 67 6.64 16.02 1.78
CA THR A 67 6.67 17.50 1.82
C THR A 67 6.04 18.17 0.60
N GLN A 68 6.04 17.51 -0.56
CA GLN A 68 5.53 18.11 -1.79
C GLN A 68 4.09 17.70 -2.02
N ALA A 69 3.23 18.70 -2.25
CA ALA A 69 1.84 18.49 -2.59
C ALA A 69 1.68 18.18 -4.08
N SER A 70 2.09 17.00 -4.51
CA SER A 70 2.06 16.58 -5.91
C SER A 70 1.14 15.38 -6.16
N VAL A 71 0.79 15.15 -7.43
CA VAL A 71 0.05 13.96 -7.85
C VAL A 71 0.88 12.70 -7.55
N ALA A 72 2.20 12.76 -7.75
CA ALA A 72 3.09 11.65 -7.41
C ALA A 72 3.07 11.32 -5.91
N SER A 73 3.10 12.33 -5.03
CA SER A 73 3.05 12.13 -3.58
C SER A 73 1.77 11.41 -3.14
N MET A 74 0.63 11.80 -3.72
CA MET A 74 -0.65 11.13 -3.45
C MET A 74 -0.65 9.68 -3.95
N ALA A 75 -0.16 9.46 -5.17
CA ALA A 75 -0.14 8.13 -5.78
C ALA A 75 0.77 7.15 -5.02
N VAL A 76 1.96 7.60 -4.60
CA VAL A 76 2.88 6.79 -3.80
C VAL A 76 2.27 6.46 -2.44
N THR A 77 1.68 7.45 -1.76
CA THR A 77 1.03 7.21 -0.46
C THR A 77 -0.12 6.20 -0.58
N ALA A 78 -0.97 6.34 -1.60
CA ALA A 78 -2.05 5.40 -1.85
C ALA A 78 -1.53 3.99 -2.17
N HIS A 79 -0.41 3.88 -2.88
CA HIS A 79 0.24 2.59 -3.16
C HIS A 79 0.69 1.90 -1.88
N GLU A 80 1.37 2.62 -0.98
CA GLU A 80 1.85 2.05 0.28
C GLU A 80 0.68 1.66 1.20
N LEU A 81 -0.39 2.45 1.26
CA LEU A 81 -1.62 2.06 1.96
C LEU A 81 -2.30 0.85 1.34
N GLY A 82 -2.11 0.59 0.04
CA GLY A 82 -2.53 -0.65 -0.60
C GLY A 82 -1.83 -1.87 0.01
N HIS A 83 -0.54 -1.77 0.34
CA HIS A 83 0.20 -2.83 1.03
C HIS A 83 -0.29 -3.00 2.47
N VAL A 84 -0.59 -1.90 3.16
CA VAL A 84 -1.22 -1.92 4.48
C VAL A 84 -2.56 -2.63 4.44
N GLN A 85 -3.40 -2.33 3.45
CA GLN A 85 -4.68 -3.00 3.26
C GLN A 85 -4.51 -4.50 3.02
N GLN A 86 -3.57 -4.90 2.17
CA GLN A 86 -3.26 -6.31 1.95
C GLN A 86 -2.81 -6.98 3.24
N TYR A 87 -1.96 -6.32 4.03
CA TYR A 87 -1.48 -6.82 5.31
C TYR A 87 -2.61 -6.96 6.34
N GLN A 88 -3.41 -5.92 6.55
CA GLN A 88 -4.53 -5.91 7.50
C GLN A 88 -5.66 -6.86 7.10
N SER A 89 -5.86 -7.07 5.79
CA SER A 89 -6.80 -8.09 5.30
C SER A 89 -6.25 -9.51 5.37
N GLY A 90 -5.01 -9.74 5.82
CA GLY A 90 -4.40 -11.08 5.85
C GLY A 90 -4.06 -11.63 4.46
N SER A 91 -3.94 -10.75 3.45
CA SER A 91 -3.62 -11.09 2.06
C SER A 91 -2.13 -11.38 1.86
N GLY A 92 -1.65 -12.42 2.55
CA GLY A 92 -0.79 -13.44 1.93
C GLY A 92 -1.52 -14.78 1.77
N LEU A 93 -2.58 -15.02 2.56
CA LEU A 93 -3.14 -16.34 2.87
C LEU A 93 -4.67 -16.47 2.67
N ILE A 94 -5.41 -15.41 2.35
CA ILE A 94 -6.86 -15.55 2.03
C ILE A 94 -7.10 -16.39 0.76
N LYS A 95 -6.09 -16.66 -0.08
CA LYS A 95 -6.17 -17.67 -1.17
C LYS A 95 -5.85 -19.11 -0.76
N MET A 96 -5.20 -19.38 0.39
CA MET A 96 -5.10 -20.77 0.86
C MET A 96 -6.44 -21.31 1.38
N ARG A 97 -7.41 -20.43 1.68
CA ARG A 97 -8.76 -20.84 2.09
C ARG A 97 -9.74 -21.15 0.95
N GLY A 98 -9.31 -21.08 -0.32
CA GLY A 98 -10.12 -21.52 -1.47
C GLY A 98 -9.61 -22.78 -2.19
N ALA A 99 -8.35 -23.19 -1.96
CA ALA A 99 -7.69 -24.25 -2.73
C ALA A 99 -7.30 -25.50 -1.91
N LEU A 100 -7.79 -25.62 -0.67
CA LEU A 100 -7.89 -26.90 0.03
C LEU A 100 -9.36 -27.24 0.23
N LEU A 101 -10.15 -27.17 -0.84
CA LEU A 101 -11.23 -28.14 -0.99
C LEU A 101 -10.54 -29.50 -1.07
N PRO A 102 -10.75 -30.43 -0.12
CA PRO A 102 -10.26 -31.80 -0.26
C PRO A 102 -11.11 -32.47 -1.36
N ALA A 103 -10.79 -32.15 -2.61
CA ALA A 103 -11.32 -32.83 -3.78
C ALA A 103 -10.55 -34.13 -4.01
N LEU A 104 -10.56 -35.02 -3.03
CA LEU A 104 -10.29 -36.45 -3.21
C LEU A 104 -11.12 -37.20 -2.16
N GLN A 105 -12.42 -37.31 -2.45
CA GLN A 105 -13.19 -38.48 -2.03
C GLN A 105 -12.48 -39.69 -2.63
N PHE A 106 -11.65 -40.37 -1.84
CA PHE A 106 -11.22 -41.73 -2.15
C PHE A 106 -12.45 -42.63 -2.00
N SER A 107 -13.22 -42.76 -3.08
CA SER A 107 -14.12 -43.89 -3.28
C SER A 107 -13.44 -44.89 -4.20
N PRO A 108 -12.88 -45.99 -3.66
CA PRO A 108 -13.00 -47.28 -4.28
C PRO A 108 -14.10 -48.03 -3.51
N THR A 109 -15.31 -48.04 -4.05
CA THR A 109 -16.20 -49.18 -3.79
C THR A 109 -15.55 -50.39 -4.46
N LEU A 110 -14.71 -51.11 -3.70
CA LEU A 110 -14.41 -52.51 -3.92
C LEU A 110 -15.06 -53.27 -2.77
N SER A 111 -16.27 -53.76 -3.01
CA SER A 111 -16.71 -55.07 -2.55
C SER A 111 -17.87 -55.57 -3.42
#